data_AF-A0AAD6K694-F1
#
_entry.id   AF-A0AAD6K694-F1
#
_cell.length_a   1.000
_cell.length_b   1.000
_cell.length_c   1.000
_cell.angle_alpha   90.00
_cell.angle_beta   90.00
_cell.angle_gamma   90.00
#
_symmetry.space_group_name_H-M   'P 1'
#
loop_
_entity.id
_entity.type
_entity.pdbx_description
1 polymer ?
#
loop_
_entity_poly.entity_id
_entity_poly.type
_entity_poly.pdbx_seq_one_letter_code
_entity_poly.pdbx_strand_id
1 'polypeptide(L)'
;MQGRPDSGFLQWRWKPDGCELPRFDPRTFFEFVGGKTMAFIGDSVARNHVESLLCLLSSVSSCDSFPAVNAEEMPLGIYKDSEDRSRTWYFPDSNFTLMVIWTRFLVLDEERLINGSATGVFDLHLDKMDKNWANKLPEIDYAILSDAHWFFRKNYLYENGKKIGCIFCGDPGIKILEIDSALQMVIKVVLNYINNCKRCRNILTVLRTFSPAHFANGAWDTGGSCNRTHPLGEKEIDLASLDWKIRNIQVEEIKSVRPVARRKNI
;
A
#
# COMPACT_ATOMS: atom_id res chain seq x y z
N MET A 1 -7.15 -5.14 -22.96
CA MET A 1 -6.79 -3.71 -22.77
C MET A 1 -8.02 -2.87 -23.09
N GLN A 2 -8.42 -1.96 -22.20
CA GLN A 2 -9.67 -1.17 -22.31
C GLN A 2 -9.61 -0.10 -23.42
N GLY A 3 -9.36 -0.50 -24.67
CA GLY A 3 -9.31 0.42 -25.83
C GLY A 3 -8.04 1.26 -25.98
N ARG A 4 -7.04 1.13 -25.09
CA ARG A 4 -5.74 1.82 -25.24
C ARG A 4 -4.97 1.25 -26.45
N PRO A 5 -4.60 2.08 -27.44
CA PRO A 5 -4.00 1.60 -28.70
C PRO A 5 -2.49 1.34 -28.61
N ASP A 6 -1.77 2.03 -27.73
CA ASP A 6 -0.33 1.86 -27.54
C ASP A 6 -0.02 0.75 -26.52
N SER A 7 0.99 -0.08 -26.80
CA SER A 7 1.42 -1.20 -25.93
C SER A 7 2.88 -1.11 -25.47
N GLY A 8 3.62 -0.08 -25.91
CA GLY A 8 5.03 0.08 -25.59
C GLY A 8 5.34 0.19 -24.10
N PHE A 9 4.38 0.66 -23.29
CA PHE A 9 4.50 0.74 -21.84
C PHE A 9 4.72 -0.64 -21.17
N LEU A 10 4.27 -1.74 -21.81
CA LEU A 10 4.44 -3.11 -21.30
C LEU A 10 5.87 -3.64 -21.45
N GLN A 11 6.71 -2.99 -22.25
CA GLN A 11 8.07 -3.44 -22.56
C GLN A 11 9.14 -2.81 -21.67
N TRP A 12 8.75 -1.91 -20.77
CA TRP A 12 9.68 -1.27 -19.85
C TRP A 12 10.01 -2.18 -18.67
N ARG A 13 11.28 -2.20 -18.30
CA ARG A 13 11.75 -2.82 -17.05
C ARG A 13 12.61 -1.81 -16.28
N TRP A 14 12.46 -1.81 -14.97
CA TRP A 14 13.39 -1.10 -14.10
C TRP A 14 14.74 -1.81 -14.07
N LYS A 15 15.83 -1.07 -14.26
CA LYS A 15 17.21 -1.59 -14.16
C LYS A 15 17.96 -0.80 -13.09
N PRO A 16 18.32 -1.42 -11.96
CA PRO A 16 19.22 -0.82 -10.98
C PRO A 16 20.61 -0.57 -11.56
N ASP A 17 21.30 0.49 -11.14
CA ASP A 17 22.64 0.83 -11.65
C ASP A 17 23.70 -0.24 -11.30
N GLY A 18 23.57 -0.85 -10.12
CA GLY A 18 24.58 -1.75 -9.55
C GLY A 18 24.35 -3.25 -9.79
N CYS A 19 23.24 -3.66 -10.40
CA CYS A 19 22.95 -5.08 -10.63
C CYS A 19 21.90 -5.30 -11.73
N GLU A 20 21.88 -6.53 -12.26
CA GLU A 20 20.76 -7.00 -13.07
C GLU A 20 19.69 -7.60 -12.16
N LEU A 21 18.46 -7.12 -12.29
CA LEU A 21 17.32 -7.72 -11.59
C LEU A 21 16.97 -9.05 -12.29
N PRO A 22 16.97 -10.19 -11.57
CA PRO A 22 16.59 -11.46 -12.16
C PRO A 22 15.12 -11.42 -12.62
N ARG A 23 14.82 -12.19 -13.66
CA ARG A 23 13.43 -12.37 -14.09
C ARG A 23 12.65 -13.03 -12.95
N PHE A 24 11.43 -12.55 -12.73
CA PHE A 24 10.51 -13.18 -11.79
C PHE A 24 10.24 -14.64 -12.20
N ASP A 25 10.43 -15.57 -11.27
CA ASP A 25 10.12 -16.99 -11.40
C ASP A 25 9.12 -17.35 -10.27
N PRO A 26 7.89 -17.77 -10.60
CA PRO A 26 6.88 -17.99 -9.57
C PRO A 26 7.20 -19.19 -8.68
N ARG A 27 7.89 -20.22 -9.17
CA ARG A 27 8.37 -21.35 -8.35
C ARG A 27 9.30 -20.89 -7.23
N THR A 28 10.31 -20.09 -7.58
CA THR A 28 11.22 -19.50 -6.59
C THR A 28 10.46 -18.64 -5.58
N PHE A 29 9.42 -17.92 -6.00
CA PHE A 29 8.57 -17.17 -5.09
C PHE A 29 7.84 -18.09 -4.11
N PHE A 30 7.17 -19.15 -4.60
CA PHE A 30 6.44 -20.11 -3.76
C PHE A 30 7.35 -20.86 -2.79
N GLU A 31 8.58 -21.23 -3.20
CA GLU A 31 9.59 -21.79 -2.29
C GLU A 31 9.93 -20.83 -1.14
N PHE A 32 10.03 -19.52 -1.43
CA PHE A 32 10.33 -18.51 -0.42
C PHE A 32 9.15 -18.26 0.54
N VAL A 33 7.92 -18.23 0.02
CA VAL A 33 6.72 -17.92 0.82
C VAL A 33 6.01 -19.17 1.38
N GLY A 34 6.53 -20.37 1.11
CA GLY A 34 5.89 -21.62 1.50
C GLY A 34 5.66 -21.70 3.01
N GLY A 35 4.44 -22.07 3.41
CA GLY A 35 4.02 -22.15 4.81
C GLY A 35 3.84 -20.81 5.51
N LYS A 36 3.75 -19.68 4.78
CA LYS A 36 3.71 -18.32 5.33
C LYS A 36 2.46 -17.56 4.94
N THR A 37 2.21 -16.46 5.65
CA THR A 37 1.15 -15.50 5.35
C THR A 37 1.74 -14.16 4.93
N MET A 38 1.34 -13.67 3.76
CA MET A 38 1.70 -12.36 3.24
C MET A 38 0.46 -11.48 3.14
N ALA A 39 0.50 -10.29 3.72
CA ALA A 39 -0.59 -9.33 3.69
C ALA A 39 -0.15 -8.00 3.08
N PHE A 40 -0.87 -7.56 2.05
CA PHE A 40 -0.83 -6.20 1.56
C PHE A 40 -1.89 -5.40 2.29
N ILE A 41 -1.45 -4.37 3.02
CA ILE A 41 -2.30 -3.57 3.91
C ILE A 41 -2.29 -2.13 3.40
N GLY A 42 -3.44 -1.66 2.96
CA GLY A 42 -3.52 -0.31 2.41
C GLY A 42 -4.72 -0.07 1.51
N ASP A 43 -4.55 0.93 0.64
CA ASP A 43 -5.58 1.42 -0.27
C ASP A 43 -5.59 0.72 -1.65
N SER A 44 -6.16 1.38 -2.68
CA SER A 44 -6.47 0.78 -3.99
C SER A 44 -5.20 0.41 -4.71
N VAL A 45 -4.13 1.12 -4.39
CA VAL A 45 -2.83 0.90 -4.94
C VAL A 45 -2.19 -0.34 -4.31
N ALA A 46 -2.47 -0.65 -3.04
CA ALA A 46 -2.10 -1.94 -2.42
C ALA A 46 -2.82 -3.11 -3.12
N ARG A 47 -4.13 -2.96 -3.38
CA ARG A 47 -4.92 -3.95 -4.14
C ARG A 47 -4.39 -4.18 -5.55
N ASN A 48 -4.05 -3.12 -6.29
CA ASN A 48 -3.47 -3.28 -7.64
C ASN A 48 -2.14 -4.04 -7.60
N HIS A 49 -1.36 -3.88 -6.53
CA HIS A 49 -0.12 -4.65 -6.37
C HIS A 49 -0.41 -6.15 -6.20
N VAL A 50 -1.41 -6.51 -5.39
CA VAL A 50 -1.84 -7.90 -5.24
C VAL A 50 -2.36 -8.48 -6.54
N GLU A 51 -3.19 -7.73 -7.28
CA GLU A 51 -3.70 -8.16 -8.58
C GLU A 51 -2.56 -8.41 -9.59
N SER A 52 -1.55 -7.54 -9.61
CA SER A 52 -0.33 -7.76 -10.41
C SER A 52 0.43 -9.00 -9.97
N LEU A 53 0.59 -9.23 -8.67
CA LEU A 53 1.29 -10.41 -8.14
C LEU A 53 0.53 -11.69 -8.52
N LEU A 54 -0.79 -11.72 -8.38
CA LEU A 54 -1.62 -12.86 -8.78
C LEU A 54 -1.44 -13.22 -10.26
N CYS A 55 -1.43 -12.24 -11.16
CA CYS A 55 -1.14 -12.47 -12.58
C CYS A 55 0.29 -12.97 -12.84
N LEU A 56 1.28 -12.55 -12.04
CA LEU A 56 2.65 -13.07 -12.13
C LEU A 56 2.73 -14.52 -11.65
N LEU A 57 1.97 -14.89 -10.62
CA LEU A 57 1.92 -16.26 -10.08
C LEU A 57 1.16 -17.23 -11.00
N SER A 58 0.22 -16.74 -11.81
CA SER A 58 -0.65 -17.57 -12.65
C SER A 58 -0.04 -17.99 -14.01
N SER A 59 1.27 -18.24 -14.08
CA SER A 59 2.08 -18.43 -15.31
C SER A 59 1.31 -18.56 -16.64
N VAL A 60 1.24 -17.46 -17.39
CA VAL A 60 0.97 -17.40 -18.84
C VAL A 60 -0.30 -18.14 -19.31
N SER A 61 -1.49 -17.54 -19.11
CA SER A 61 -2.53 -17.37 -20.16
C SER A 61 -3.99 -17.25 -19.66
N SER A 62 -4.31 -16.50 -18.60
CA SER A 62 -5.73 -16.15 -18.33
C SER A 62 -5.87 -15.18 -17.14
N CYS A 63 -5.63 -13.89 -17.35
CA CYS A 63 -6.17 -12.87 -16.41
C CYS A 63 -7.60 -12.44 -16.79
N ASP A 64 -8.18 -12.96 -17.88
CA ASP A 64 -9.51 -12.60 -18.36
C ASP A 64 -10.61 -13.66 -18.09
N SER A 65 -10.27 -14.79 -17.44
CA SER A 65 -11.27 -15.82 -17.07
C SER A 65 -10.81 -16.65 -15.88
N PHE A 66 -11.55 -16.60 -14.78
CA PHE A 66 -11.55 -17.70 -13.80
C PHE A 66 -12.19 -18.92 -14.50
N PRO A 67 -11.57 -20.13 -14.53
CA PRO A 67 -10.38 -20.57 -13.81
C PRO A 67 -9.10 -20.53 -14.67
N ALA A 68 -7.96 -20.29 -14.00
CA ALA A 68 -6.64 -20.28 -14.63
C ALA A 68 -6.19 -21.70 -15.00
N VAL A 69 -6.11 -22.01 -16.29
CA VAL A 69 -5.76 -23.35 -16.79
C VAL A 69 -4.24 -23.62 -16.74
N ASN A 70 -3.42 -22.61 -16.42
CA ASN A 70 -1.95 -22.72 -16.38
C ASN A 70 -1.30 -22.00 -15.18
N ALA A 71 -2.01 -21.83 -14.05
CA ALA A 71 -1.33 -21.35 -12.86
C ALA A 71 -0.37 -22.43 -12.34
N GLU A 72 0.86 -22.06 -11.95
CA GLU A 72 1.77 -23.00 -11.26
C GLU A 72 1.11 -23.60 -10.02
N GLU A 73 0.19 -22.84 -9.42
CA GLU A 73 -0.72 -23.26 -8.37
C GLU A 73 -2.04 -22.49 -8.45
N MET A 74 -3.18 -23.16 -8.32
CA MET A 74 -4.50 -22.52 -8.35
C MET A 74 -4.90 -22.03 -6.94
N PRO A 75 -5.07 -20.71 -6.71
CA PRO A 75 -5.48 -20.22 -5.42
C PRO A 75 -6.96 -20.49 -5.13
N LEU A 76 -7.27 -20.83 -3.88
CA LEU A 76 -8.61 -20.88 -3.32
C LEU A 76 -8.95 -19.53 -2.68
N GLY A 77 -10.03 -18.88 -3.14
CA GLY A 77 -10.57 -17.69 -2.46
C GLY A 77 -11.27 -18.10 -1.17
N ILE A 78 -10.68 -17.79 -0.02
CA ILE A 78 -11.21 -18.21 1.30
C ILE A 78 -11.93 -17.09 2.05
N TYR A 79 -11.72 -15.83 1.65
CA TYR A 79 -12.41 -14.69 2.22
C TYR A 79 -12.57 -13.56 1.20
N LYS A 80 -13.70 -12.86 1.30
CA LYS A 80 -14.02 -11.62 0.60
C LYS A 80 -14.95 -10.79 1.48
N ASP A 81 -14.65 -9.52 1.68
CA ASP A 81 -15.56 -8.59 2.38
C ASP A 81 -16.75 -8.18 1.48
N SER A 82 -17.77 -7.54 2.07
CA SER A 82 -19.00 -7.16 1.37
C SER A 82 -18.78 -6.19 0.20
N GLU A 83 -17.74 -5.36 0.28
CA GLU A 83 -17.40 -4.36 -0.72
C GLU A 83 -16.31 -4.81 -1.70
N ASP A 84 -15.83 -6.06 -1.56
CA ASP A 84 -14.80 -6.64 -2.39
C ASP A 84 -13.46 -5.88 -2.37
N ARG A 85 -13.15 -5.21 -1.26
CA ARG A 85 -11.92 -4.44 -1.05
C ARG A 85 -10.85 -5.27 -0.35
N SER A 86 -11.26 -6.16 0.56
CA SER A 86 -10.39 -7.10 1.26
C SER A 86 -10.66 -8.53 0.80
N ARG A 87 -9.59 -9.28 0.53
CA ARG A 87 -9.66 -10.67 0.07
C ARG A 87 -8.54 -11.50 0.65
N THR A 88 -8.76 -12.81 0.70
CA THR A 88 -7.73 -13.79 1.07
C THR A 88 -7.74 -14.96 0.11
N TRP A 89 -6.56 -15.30 -0.38
CA TRP A 89 -6.28 -16.45 -1.23
C TRP A 89 -5.38 -17.42 -0.49
N TYR A 90 -5.71 -18.70 -0.56
CA TYR A 90 -4.89 -19.79 -0.04
C TYR A 90 -4.37 -20.63 -1.21
N PHE A 91 -3.07 -20.90 -1.18
CA PHE A 91 -2.32 -21.71 -2.11
C PHE A 91 -2.00 -23.04 -1.39
N PRO A 92 -2.75 -24.14 -1.67
CA PRO A 92 -2.64 -25.40 -0.94
C PRO A 92 -1.32 -26.16 -1.06
N ASP A 93 -0.72 -26.21 -2.25
CA ASP A 93 0.50 -26.95 -2.57
C ASP A 93 1.72 -26.30 -1.90
N SER A 94 1.77 -24.97 -1.86
CA SER A 94 2.81 -24.22 -1.16
C SER A 94 2.45 -23.91 0.31
N ASN A 95 1.21 -24.20 0.74
CA ASN A 95 0.67 -23.80 2.03
C ASN A 95 0.89 -22.28 2.28
N PHE A 96 0.66 -21.47 1.27
CA PHE A 96 0.87 -20.03 1.29
C PHE A 96 -0.46 -19.28 1.37
N THR A 97 -0.53 -18.25 2.20
CA THR A 97 -1.71 -17.37 2.29
C THR A 97 -1.36 -15.97 1.82
N LEU A 98 -2.09 -15.46 0.83
CA LEU A 98 -1.99 -14.09 0.33
C LEU A 98 -3.24 -13.30 0.72
N MET A 99 -3.05 -12.12 1.30
CA MET A 99 -4.13 -11.24 1.73
C MET A 99 -3.98 -9.85 1.11
N VAL A 100 -5.12 -9.25 0.75
CA VAL A 100 -5.26 -7.80 0.65
C VAL A 100 -6.22 -7.35 1.76
N ILE A 101 -5.77 -6.44 2.61
CA ILE A 101 -6.56 -5.90 3.72
C ILE A 101 -6.72 -4.41 3.47
N TRP A 102 -7.95 -4.01 3.18
CA TRP A 102 -8.27 -2.63 2.87
C TRP A 102 -8.22 -1.75 4.10
N THR A 103 -7.51 -0.63 4.00
CA THR A 103 -7.58 0.46 4.98
C THR A 103 -7.25 1.78 4.29
N ARG A 104 -7.89 2.88 4.72
CA ARG A 104 -7.67 4.20 4.12
C ARG A 104 -6.43 4.90 4.67
N PHE A 105 -6.14 4.68 5.95
CA PHE A 105 -5.14 5.44 6.70
C PHE A 105 -4.25 4.59 7.63
N LEU A 106 -4.41 3.26 7.65
CA LEU A 106 -3.77 2.30 8.57
C LEU A 106 -4.16 2.46 10.06
N VAL A 107 -4.40 3.67 10.53
CA VAL A 107 -5.00 3.97 11.82
C VAL A 107 -6.53 3.92 11.74
N LEU A 108 -7.19 3.88 12.89
CA LEU A 108 -8.64 4.01 12.97
C LEU A 108 -9.05 5.35 12.35
N ASP A 109 -9.96 5.29 11.39
CA ASP A 109 -10.56 6.46 10.79
C ASP A 109 -12.09 6.42 10.90
N GLU A 110 -12.68 7.60 11.08
CA GLU A 110 -14.12 7.80 11.11
C GLU A 110 -14.51 8.86 10.08
N GLU A 111 -15.37 8.51 9.13
CA GLU A 111 -15.89 9.48 8.18
C GLU A 111 -16.96 10.35 8.84
N ARG A 112 -16.80 11.67 8.73
CA ARG A 112 -17.82 12.60 9.21
C ARG A 112 -19.05 12.53 8.32
N LEU A 113 -20.21 12.46 8.97
CA LEU A 113 -21.51 12.47 8.31
C LEU A 113 -22.21 13.81 8.55
N ILE A 114 -22.82 14.37 7.51
CA ILE A 114 -23.72 15.52 7.63
C ILE A 114 -25.09 15.07 7.14
N ASN A 115 -26.09 15.13 8.02
CA ASN A 115 -27.46 14.67 7.74
C ASN A 115 -27.52 13.23 7.20
N GLY A 116 -26.63 12.35 7.70
CA GLY A 116 -26.52 10.96 7.25
C GLY A 116 -25.71 10.74 5.97
N SER A 117 -25.25 11.81 5.31
CA SER A 117 -24.45 11.72 4.08
C SER A 117 -22.95 11.79 4.38
N ALA A 118 -22.20 10.91 3.72
CA ALA A 118 -20.74 10.87 3.71
C ALA A 118 -20.17 12.19 3.17
N THR A 119 -19.22 12.78 3.91
CA THR A 119 -18.64 14.09 3.54
C THR A 119 -17.29 13.98 2.83
N GLY A 120 -16.65 12.81 2.86
CA GLY A 120 -15.25 12.65 2.45
C GLY A 120 -14.25 13.34 3.38
N VAL A 121 -14.67 13.72 4.59
CA VAL A 121 -13.82 14.28 5.65
C VAL A 121 -13.65 13.25 6.75
N PHE A 122 -12.42 12.98 7.17
CA PHE A 122 -12.12 11.91 8.10
C PHE A 122 -11.47 12.40 9.39
N ASP A 123 -11.81 11.76 10.50
CA ASP A 123 -11.12 11.90 11.78
C ASP A 123 -10.19 10.69 11.97
N LEU A 124 -8.88 10.94 12.05
CA LEU A 124 -7.82 9.93 12.15
C LEU A 124 -7.31 9.85 13.59
N HIS A 125 -7.36 8.67 14.19
CA HIS A 125 -6.96 8.45 15.59
C HIS A 125 -5.58 7.81 15.68
N LEU A 126 -4.53 8.60 15.96
CA LEU A 126 -3.15 8.13 15.99
C LEU A 126 -2.86 7.11 17.10
N ASP A 127 -3.67 7.11 18.17
CA ASP A 127 -3.58 6.17 19.29
C ASP A 127 -4.26 4.81 19.02
N LYS A 128 -4.94 4.65 17.87
CA LYS A 128 -5.74 3.46 17.56
C LYS A 128 -5.45 2.97 16.15
N MET A 129 -5.08 1.70 16.02
CA MET A 129 -4.92 1.07 14.71
C MET A 129 -6.25 0.62 14.14
N ASP A 130 -6.36 0.59 12.81
CA ASP A 130 -7.48 -0.07 12.15
C ASP A 130 -7.48 -1.57 12.52
N LYS A 131 -8.58 -2.00 13.12
CA LYS A 131 -8.75 -3.37 13.64
C LYS A 131 -8.72 -4.42 12.54
N ASN A 132 -9.05 -4.06 11.30
CA ASN A 132 -9.13 -5.00 10.17
C ASN A 132 -7.78 -5.69 9.93
N TRP A 133 -6.69 -4.94 9.96
CA TRP A 133 -5.35 -5.52 9.82
C TRP A 133 -4.69 -5.79 11.16
N ALA A 134 -4.91 -4.94 12.17
CA ALA A 134 -4.25 -5.08 13.47
C ALA A 134 -4.60 -6.41 14.17
N ASN A 135 -5.84 -6.88 14.04
CA ASN A 135 -6.26 -8.17 14.62
C ASN A 135 -5.63 -9.38 13.92
N LYS A 136 -5.27 -9.25 12.64
CA LYS A 136 -4.65 -10.32 11.83
C LYS A 136 -3.14 -10.35 11.96
N LEU A 137 -2.54 -9.32 12.54
CA LEU A 137 -1.09 -9.18 12.66
C LEU A 137 -0.37 -10.40 13.27
N PRO A 138 -0.93 -11.11 14.28
CA PRO A 138 -0.29 -12.32 14.80
C PRO A 138 -0.13 -13.48 13.80
N GLU A 139 -0.92 -13.48 12.73
CA GLU A 139 -0.95 -14.52 11.69
C GLU A 139 -0.05 -14.18 10.49
N ILE A 140 0.47 -12.94 10.41
CA ILE A 140 1.19 -12.41 9.25
C ILE A 140 2.69 -12.60 9.41
N ASP A 141 3.36 -13.15 8.38
CA ASP A 141 4.82 -13.24 8.32
C ASP A 141 5.43 -12.09 7.49
N TYR A 142 4.72 -11.63 6.45
CA TYR A 142 5.12 -10.50 5.60
C TYR A 142 4.02 -9.43 5.57
N ALA A 143 4.31 -8.23 6.06
CA ALA A 143 3.40 -7.10 6.03
C ALA A 143 3.87 -6.05 5.02
N ILE A 144 3.16 -5.91 3.90
CA ILE A 144 3.44 -4.90 2.86
C ILE A 144 2.47 -3.74 3.08
N LEU A 145 2.96 -2.67 3.72
CA LEU A 145 2.20 -1.45 3.97
C LEU A 145 2.24 -0.54 2.74
N SER A 146 1.10 0.04 2.36
CA SER A 146 1.00 0.98 1.24
C SER A 146 -0.11 1.99 1.50
N ASP A 147 0.25 3.22 1.88
CA ASP A 147 -0.71 4.25 2.21
C ASP A 147 -0.16 5.67 1.98
N ALA A 148 -1.03 6.57 1.49
CA ALA A 148 -0.80 8.01 1.33
C ALA A 148 -1.95 8.72 0.59
N HIS A 149 -2.66 8.07 -0.34
CA HIS A 149 -3.56 8.77 -1.28
C HIS A 149 -4.75 9.45 -0.57
N TRP A 150 -5.25 8.85 0.50
CA TRP A 150 -6.37 9.42 1.27
C TRP A 150 -5.98 10.65 2.10
N PHE A 151 -4.68 10.92 2.28
CA PHE A 151 -4.20 12.15 2.94
C PHE A 151 -4.39 13.40 2.07
N PHE A 152 -4.62 13.25 0.76
CA PHE A 152 -4.97 14.34 -0.16
C PHE A 152 -6.43 14.81 -0.02
N ARG A 153 -7.02 14.61 1.16
CA ARG A 153 -8.38 15.03 1.52
C ARG A 153 -8.34 15.86 2.80
N LYS A 154 -9.45 16.51 3.10
CA LYS A 154 -9.61 17.19 4.40
C LYS A 154 -9.67 16.13 5.50
N ASN A 155 -8.70 16.14 6.40
CA ASN A 155 -8.56 15.16 7.46
C ASN A 155 -8.27 15.88 8.79
N TYR A 156 -8.76 15.36 9.91
CA TYR A 156 -8.42 15.84 11.25
C TYR A 156 -7.68 14.75 12.01
N LEU A 157 -6.60 15.12 12.68
CA LEU A 157 -5.78 14.17 13.44
C LEU A 157 -6.09 14.32 14.93
N TYR A 158 -6.30 13.18 15.57
CA TYR A 158 -6.55 13.06 17.01
C TYR A 158 -5.49 12.16 17.65
N GLU A 159 -5.13 12.52 18.87
CA GLU A 159 -4.30 11.69 19.74
C GLU A 159 -4.93 11.70 21.14
N ASN A 160 -5.22 10.51 21.67
CA ASN A 160 -5.88 10.33 22.96
C ASN A 160 -7.19 11.12 23.08
N GLY A 161 -7.97 11.16 21.99
CA GLY A 161 -9.23 11.91 21.90
C GLY A 161 -9.10 13.43 21.74
N LYS A 162 -7.88 13.99 21.76
CA LYS A 162 -7.65 15.42 21.54
C LYS A 162 -7.31 15.68 20.07
N LYS A 163 -7.99 16.65 19.45
CA LYS A 163 -7.64 17.14 18.10
C LYS A 163 -6.30 17.88 18.16
N ILE A 164 -5.32 17.40 17.40
CA ILE A 164 -3.95 17.95 17.39
C ILE A 164 -3.61 18.72 16.11
N GLY A 165 -4.39 18.51 15.05
CA GLY A 165 -4.22 19.23 13.79
C GLY A 165 -5.16 18.76 12.70
N CYS A 166 -4.97 19.29 11.50
CA CYS A 166 -5.75 18.93 10.33
C CYS A 166 -4.95 19.09 9.04
N ILE A 167 -5.40 18.44 7.97
CA ILE A 167 -4.96 18.67 6.59
C ILE A 167 -6.11 19.36 5.85
N PHE A 168 -5.80 20.37 5.04
CA PHE A 168 -6.79 21.12 4.23
C PHE A 168 -8.02 21.62 5.01
N CYS A 169 -7.81 22.09 6.25
CA CYS A 169 -8.86 22.75 7.03
C CYS A 169 -8.57 24.25 7.25
N GLY A 170 -9.60 24.99 7.66
CA GLY A 170 -9.53 26.42 7.94
C GLY A 170 -10.18 26.79 9.28
N ASP A 171 -10.29 25.82 10.19
CA ASP A 171 -10.94 26.01 11.48
C ASP A 171 -10.07 26.89 12.40
N PRO A 172 -10.62 27.97 12.98
CA PRO A 172 -9.86 28.85 13.87
C PRO A 172 -9.26 28.09 15.06
N GLY A 173 -7.97 28.31 15.32
CA GLY A 173 -7.26 27.71 16.45
C GLY A 173 -6.81 26.26 16.26
N ILE A 174 -7.03 25.65 15.08
CA ILE A 174 -6.52 24.32 14.74
C ILE A 174 -5.21 24.45 13.95
N LYS A 175 -4.19 23.68 14.34
CA LYS A 175 -2.93 23.61 13.60
C LYS A 175 -3.14 22.93 12.24
N ILE A 176 -2.84 23.64 11.16
CA ILE A 176 -2.79 23.06 9.82
C ILE A 176 -1.46 22.31 9.68
N LEU A 177 -1.55 21.07 9.21
CA LEU A 177 -0.44 20.15 8.95
C LEU A 177 -0.30 19.96 7.45
N GLU A 178 0.94 19.89 6.99
CA GLU A 178 1.26 19.42 5.65
C GLU A 178 0.98 17.91 5.53
N ILE A 179 0.70 17.44 4.31
CA ILE A 179 0.36 16.04 4.02
C ILE A 179 1.47 15.09 4.48
N ASP A 180 2.72 15.40 4.12
CA ASP A 180 3.90 14.60 4.44
C ASP A 180 4.10 14.49 5.95
N SER A 181 3.90 15.59 6.68
CA SER A 181 3.97 15.62 8.15
C SER A 181 2.90 14.74 8.80
N ALA A 182 1.64 14.84 8.35
CA ALA A 182 0.55 14.03 8.90
C ALA A 182 0.75 12.53 8.59
N LEU A 183 1.18 12.20 7.37
CA LEU A 183 1.50 10.84 6.97
C LEU A 183 2.68 10.27 7.77
N GLN A 184 3.72 11.07 8.02
CA GLN A 184 4.86 10.68 8.85
C GLN A 184 4.41 10.28 10.26
N MET A 185 3.49 11.05 10.87
CA MET A 185 2.94 10.74 12.18
C MET A 185 2.23 9.38 12.19
N VAL A 186 1.40 9.11 11.18
CA VAL A 186 0.68 7.84 11.02
C VAL A 186 1.64 6.67 10.83
N ILE A 187 2.59 6.78 9.90
CA ILE A 187 3.56 5.70 9.62
C ILE A 187 4.38 5.39 10.86
N LYS A 188 4.82 6.41 11.59
CA LYS A 188 5.57 6.24 12.84
C LYS A 188 4.79 5.43 13.87
N VAL A 189 3.52 5.76 14.12
CA VAL A 189 2.71 5.02 15.10
C VAL A 189 2.40 3.59 14.64
N VAL A 190 2.17 3.38 13.34
CA VAL A 190 1.93 2.06 12.74
C VAL A 190 3.17 1.16 12.86
N LEU A 191 4.35 1.66 12.47
CA LEU A 191 5.59 0.89 12.56
C LEU A 191 5.94 0.58 14.02
N ASN A 192 5.73 1.53 14.94
CA ASN A 192 5.87 1.29 16.36
C ASN A 192 4.89 0.23 16.89
N TYR A 193 3.63 0.24 16.43
CA TYR A 193 2.65 -0.76 16.81
C TYR A 193 3.08 -2.17 16.38
N ILE A 194 3.56 -2.33 15.14
CA ILE A 194 4.05 -3.60 14.62
C ILE A 194 5.27 -4.09 15.41
N ASN A 195 6.25 -3.21 15.63
CA ASN A 195 7.47 -3.56 16.38
C ASN A 195 7.21 -3.96 17.84
N ASN A 196 6.15 -3.43 18.45
CA ASN A 196 5.79 -3.72 19.83
C ASN A 196 4.75 -4.86 19.96
N CYS A 197 4.41 -5.54 18.86
CA CYS A 197 3.44 -6.64 18.91
C CYS A 197 3.99 -7.87 19.64
N LYS A 198 3.65 -8.01 20.92
CA LYS A 198 4.11 -9.13 21.78
C LYS A 198 3.57 -10.50 21.37
N ARG A 199 2.45 -10.54 20.65
CA ARG A 199 1.80 -11.80 20.20
C ARG A 199 2.20 -12.18 18.77
N CYS A 200 2.96 -11.32 18.09
CA CYS A 200 3.37 -11.55 16.72
C CYS A 200 4.66 -12.37 16.66
N ARG A 201 4.83 -13.07 15.55
CA ARG A 201 6.12 -13.68 15.18
C ARG A 201 7.06 -12.59 14.65
N ASN A 202 8.24 -12.98 14.17
CA ASN A 202 9.11 -12.05 13.43
C ASN A 202 8.45 -11.68 12.10
N ILE A 203 7.84 -10.50 12.04
CA ILE A 203 7.22 -9.97 10.83
C ILE A 203 8.30 -9.28 9.99
N LEU A 204 8.40 -9.63 8.71
CA LEU A 204 9.10 -8.79 7.75
C LEU A 204 8.15 -7.70 7.27
N THR A 205 8.37 -6.47 7.72
CA THR A 205 7.59 -5.31 7.28
C THR A 205 8.28 -4.60 6.11
N VAL A 206 7.52 -4.41 5.04
CA VAL A 206 7.91 -3.64 3.86
C VAL A 206 6.98 -2.45 3.75
N LEU A 207 7.52 -1.24 3.71
CA LEU A 207 6.75 -0.05 3.37
C LEU A 207 6.94 0.22 1.88
N ARG A 208 5.89 0.02 1.08
CA ARG A 208 5.85 0.47 -0.30
C ARG A 208 5.70 1.98 -0.28
N THR A 209 6.68 2.67 -0.84
CA THR A 209 6.64 4.13 -0.94
C THR A 209 5.54 4.61 -1.89
N PHE A 210 5.21 5.89 -1.78
CA PHE A 210 4.13 6.54 -2.49
C PHE A 210 4.18 6.33 -4.00
N SER A 211 2.98 6.16 -4.57
CA SER A 211 2.75 5.96 -5.99
C SER A 211 2.14 7.23 -6.57
N PRO A 212 2.91 8.10 -7.23
CA PRO A 212 2.41 9.39 -7.67
C PRO A 212 1.35 9.29 -8.76
N ALA A 213 0.44 10.26 -8.78
CA ALA A 213 -0.53 10.45 -9.84
C ALA A 213 0.04 11.33 -10.95
N HIS A 214 -0.26 11.01 -12.21
CA HIS A 214 0.33 11.67 -13.39
C HIS A 214 -0.74 12.27 -14.31
N PHE A 215 -1.81 12.80 -13.74
CA PHE A 215 -2.85 13.46 -14.52
C PHE A 215 -2.37 14.83 -15.03
N ALA A 216 -2.71 15.13 -16.28
CA ALA A 216 -2.61 16.43 -16.89
C ALA A 216 -4.00 17.06 -17.02
N ASN A 217 -4.06 18.39 -16.92
CA ASN A 217 -5.28 19.21 -17.10
C ASN A 217 -6.42 18.91 -16.12
N GLY A 218 -6.12 18.39 -14.93
CA GLY A 218 -7.10 18.09 -13.89
C GLY A 218 -6.63 16.93 -13.01
N ALA A 219 -7.41 16.60 -11.98
CA ALA A 219 -7.24 15.39 -11.18
C ALA A 219 -8.08 14.23 -11.75
N TRP A 220 -7.99 13.07 -11.10
CA TRP A 220 -8.71 11.86 -11.51
C TRP A 220 -10.24 12.02 -11.57
N ASP A 221 -10.81 12.94 -10.76
CA ASP A 221 -12.25 13.21 -10.61
C ASP A 221 -12.70 14.54 -11.22
N THR A 222 -11.76 15.34 -11.74
CA THR A 222 -12.04 16.69 -12.29
C THR A 222 -11.69 16.80 -13.78
N GLY A 223 -11.70 15.67 -14.50
CA GLY A 223 -11.47 15.63 -15.95
C GLY A 223 -10.00 15.58 -16.37
N GLY A 224 -9.09 15.26 -15.45
CA GLY A 224 -7.69 15.01 -15.77
C GLY A 224 -7.49 13.79 -16.67
N SER A 225 -6.42 13.79 -17.44
CA SER A 225 -6.06 12.67 -18.34
C SER A 225 -4.60 12.28 -18.20
N CYS A 226 -4.28 10.99 -18.42
CA CYS A 226 -2.92 10.47 -18.34
C CYS A 226 -2.53 9.83 -19.69
N ASN A 227 -2.48 10.65 -20.74
CA ASN A 227 -2.31 10.20 -22.13
C ASN A 227 -0.84 10.06 -22.57
N ARG A 228 0.12 10.16 -21.64
CA ARG A 228 1.56 9.98 -21.97
C ARG A 228 1.81 8.54 -22.44
N THR A 229 2.60 8.42 -23.50
CA THR A 229 2.99 7.14 -24.12
C THR A 229 4.43 6.74 -23.81
N HIS A 230 5.18 7.60 -23.10
CA HIS A 230 6.55 7.36 -22.68
C HIS A 230 6.78 7.86 -21.24
N PRO A 231 7.68 7.21 -20.48
CA PRO A 231 8.11 7.69 -19.16
C PRO A 231 8.75 9.09 -19.21
N LEU A 232 8.85 9.73 -18.05
CA LEU A 232 9.65 10.93 -17.88
C LEU A 232 11.14 10.60 -18.07
N GLY A 233 11.86 11.45 -18.79
CA GLY A 233 13.32 11.46 -18.77
C GLY A 233 13.85 12.06 -17.47
N GLU A 234 15.11 11.78 -17.14
CA GLU A 234 15.74 12.21 -15.87
C GLU A 234 15.62 13.71 -15.60
N LYS A 235 15.73 14.54 -16.65
CA LYS A 235 15.64 16.00 -16.56
C LYS A 235 14.22 16.53 -16.34
N GLU A 236 13.21 15.70 -16.59
CA GLU A 236 11.79 16.05 -16.37
C GLU A 236 11.33 15.73 -14.94
N ILE A 237 12.15 15.03 -14.15
CA ILE A 237 11.80 14.63 -12.79
C ILE A 237 11.98 15.81 -11.84
N ASP A 238 10.89 16.27 -11.23
CA ASP A 238 10.94 17.26 -10.16
C ASP A 238 11.19 16.59 -8.81
N LEU A 239 12.45 16.60 -8.36
CA LEU A 239 12.87 16.06 -7.07
C LEU A 239 12.41 16.89 -5.86
N ALA A 240 11.89 18.11 -6.08
CA ALA A 240 11.37 18.97 -5.03
C ALA A 240 9.85 18.82 -4.83
N SER A 241 9.20 17.99 -5.64
CA SER A 241 7.75 17.78 -5.63
C SER A 241 7.26 17.22 -4.29
N LEU A 242 5.96 17.43 -3.99
CA LEU A 242 5.33 16.84 -2.82
C LEU A 242 5.43 15.31 -2.81
N ASP A 243 5.35 14.67 -3.98
CA ASP A 243 5.47 13.22 -4.12
C ASP A 243 6.84 12.72 -3.64
N TRP A 244 7.91 13.46 -3.96
CA TRP A 244 9.26 13.16 -3.47
C TRP A 244 9.41 13.41 -1.98
N LYS A 245 8.80 14.46 -1.43
CA LYS A 245 8.78 14.71 0.02
C LYS A 245 8.09 13.56 0.77
N ILE A 246 6.91 13.14 0.30
CA ILE A 246 6.16 11.99 0.83
C ILE A 246 7.01 10.71 0.76
N ARG A 247 7.64 10.43 -0.39
CA ARG A 247 8.52 9.27 -0.51
C ARG A 247 9.67 9.34 0.50
N ASN A 248 10.29 10.51 0.66
CA ASN A 248 11.44 10.67 1.53
C ASN A 248 11.08 10.46 3.01
N ILE A 249 9.97 11.01 3.51
CA ILE A 249 9.54 10.75 4.89
C ILE A 249 9.22 9.27 5.13
N GLN A 250 8.67 8.57 4.13
CA GLN A 250 8.41 7.12 4.23
C GLN A 250 9.72 6.33 4.33
N VAL A 251 10.72 6.71 3.53
CA VAL A 251 12.05 6.10 3.57
C VAL A 251 12.78 6.40 4.88
N GLU A 252 12.61 7.59 5.43
CA GLU A 252 13.20 7.98 6.71
C GLU A 252 12.59 7.20 7.88
N GLU A 253 11.25 7.10 7.96
CA GLU A 253 10.58 6.37 9.03
C GLU A 253 10.90 4.87 9.00
N ILE A 254 10.91 4.24 7.81
CA ILE A 254 11.26 2.81 7.75
C ILE A 254 12.73 2.57 8.14
N LYS A 255 13.64 3.53 7.91
CA LYS A 255 15.04 3.47 8.34
C LYS A 255 15.18 3.72 9.84
N SER A 256 14.36 4.59 10.43
CA SER A 256 14.41 4.92 11.86
C SER A 256 14.03 3.73 12.74
N VAL A 257 13.12 2.87 12.26
CA VAL A 257 12.66 1.67 12.97
C VAL A 257 13.47 0.41 12.68
N ARG A 258 14.38 0.43 11.69
CA ARG A 258 15.27 -0.72 11.46
C ARG A 258 16.15 -0.88 12.70
N PRO A 259 16.13 -2.03 13.39
CA PRO A 259 17.17 -2.29 14.36
C PRO A 259 18.50 -2.23 13.63
N VAL A 260 19.45 -1.43 14.15
CA VAL A 260 20.85 -1.45 13.73
C VAL A 260 21.22 -2.91 13.58
N ALA A 261 21.50 -3.32 12.34
CA ALA A 261 21.63 -4.71 11.97
C ALA A 261 22.49 -5.44 13.02
N ARG A 262 21.91 -6.44 13.71
CA ARG A 262 22.72 -7.44 14.39
C ARG A 262 23.57 -8.06 13.29
N ARG A 263 24.84 -7.65 13.21
CA ARG A 263 25.89 -8.36 12.49
C ARG A 263 25.84 -9.80 12.97
N LYS A 264 25.08 -10.65 12.28
CA LYS A 264 25.34 -12.08 12.30
C LYS A 264 26.51 -12.23 11.35
N ASN A 265 27.68 -12.39 11.94
CA ASN A 265 28.83 -12.99 11.26
C ASN A 265 28.31 -14.30 10.64
N ILE A 266 28.33 -14.36 9.31
CA ILE A 266 28.44 -15.61 8.57
C ILE A 266 29.93 -15.93 8.54
#